data_AF-A0A965PPP0-F1
#
_entry.id   AF-A0A965PPP0-F1
#
_cell.length_a   1.000
_cell.length_b   1.000
_cell.length_c   1.000
_cell.angle_alpha   90.00
_cell.angle_beta   90.00
_cell.angle_gamma   90.00
#
_symmetry.space_group_name_H-M   'P 1'
#
loop_
_entity.id
_entity.type
_entity.pdbx_description
1 polymer ?
#
loop_
_entity_poly.entity_id
_entity_poly.type
_entity_poly.pdbx_seq_one_letter_code
_entity_poly.pdbx_strand_id
1 'polypeptide(L)'
;MTAVEYIEQSGVPEAMWPNLAEWFGWFEKQGMVGVVEDKDGIAGVALARCIKDGQKADHYVHSEDGQNVFVDLTISSKGAKSLRCLLLLLWERF
;
A
#
# COMPACT_ATOMS: atom_id res chain seq x y z
N MET A 1 9.29 -11.06 -10.00
CA MET A 1 8.97 -9.63 -9.89
C MET A 1 8.58 -9.38 -8.46
N THR A 2 9.21 -8.41 -7.81
CA THR A 2 8.88 -7.98 -6.45
C THR A 2 7.74 -6.95 -6.49
N ALA A 3 7.14 -6.66 -5.34
CA ALA A 3 6.10 -5.64 -5.24
C ALA A 3 6.62 -4.24 -5.58
N VAL A 4 7.86 -3.91 -5.21
CA VAL A 4 8.47 -2.62 -5.55
C VAL A 4 8.73 -2.49 -7.06
N GLU A 5 9.24 -3.54 -7.70
CA GLU A 5 9.42 -3.58 -9.17
C GLU A 5 8.07 -3.41 -9.90
N TYR A 6 7.00 -3.99 -9.37
CA TYR A 6 5.65 -3.84 -9.92
C TYR A 6 5.13 -2.39 -9.80
N ILE A 7 5.39 -1.73 -8.66
CA ILE A 7 5.04 -0.32 -8.45
C ILE A 7 5.77 0.58 -9.44
N GLU A 8 7.08 0.37 -9.62
CA GLU A 8 7.91 1.12 -10.57
C GLU A 8 7.40 0.98 -12.01
N GLN A 9 7.12 -0.25 -12.45
CA GLN A 9 6.59 -0.51 -13.80
C GLN A 9 5.21 0.08 -14.04
N SER A 10 4.44 0.29 -12.99
CA SER A 10 3.10 0.88 -13.07
C SER A 10 3.13 2.40 -13.30
N GLY A 11 4.32 3.02 -13.33
CA GLY A 11 4.52 4.41 -13.70
C GLY A 11 4.09 5.40 -12.62
N VAL A 12 4.03 4.97 -11.35
CA VAL A 12 3.68 5.88 -10.26
C VAL A 12 4.85 6.84 -10.02
N PRO A 13 4.62 8.17 -10.03
CA PRO A 13 5.71 9.13 -9.97
C PRO A 13 6.45 9.04 -8.63
N GLU A 14 7.77 8.85 -8.68
CA GLU A 14 8.63 8.90 -7.49
C GLU A 14 8.48 10.21 -6.71
N ALA A 15 8.10 11.32 -7.36
CA ALA A 15 7.91 12.62 -6.74
C ALA A 15 6.88 12.65 -5.60
N MET A 16 6.05 11.61 -5.45
CA MET A 16 5.15 11.44 -4.31
C MET A 16 5.88 11.05 -3.02
N TRP A 17 7.13 10.60 -3.11
CA TRP A 17 7.90 10.07 -1.98
C TRP A 17 9.36 10.54 -2.05
N PRO A 18 10.05 10.67 -0.91
CA PRO A 18 11.48 11.00 -0.93
C PRO A 18 12.34 9.95 -1.64
N ASN A 19 11.98 8.67 -1.46
CA ASN A 19 12.61 7.51 -2.09
C ASN A 19 11.62 6.33 -2.05
N LEU A 20 11.29 5.74 -3.19
CA LEU A 20 10.30 4.66 -3.27
C LEU A 20 10.71 3.40 -2.49
N ALA A 21 11.98 2.99 -2.59
CA ALA A 21 12.46 1.78 -1.94
C ALA A 21 12.47 1.90 -0.40
N GLU A 22 12.94 3.04 0.13
CA GLU A 22 12.90 3.31 1.57
C GLU A 22 11.47 3.40 2.08
N TRP A 23 10.62 4.08 1.31
CA TRP A 23 9.22 4.24 1.64
C TRP A 23 8.48 2.89 1.67
N PHE A 24 8.60 2.09 0.62
CA PHE A 24 8.05 0.72 0.57
C PHE A 24 8.60 -0.14 1.72
N GLY A 25 9.91 -0.09 1.95
CA GLY A 25 10.56 -0.86 3.01
C GLY A 25 10.07 -0.50 4.41
N TRP A 26 9.63 0.73 4.65
CA TRP A 26 8.98 1.10 5.90
C TRP A 26 7.60 0.44 6.05
N PHE A 27 6.77 0.44 5.00
CA PHE A 27 5.49 -0.28 5.03
C PHE A 27 5.69 -1.78 5.25
N GLU A 28 6.63 -2.38 4.53
CA GLU A 28 6.91 -3.82 4.62
C GLU A 28 7.33 -4.25 6.03
N LYS A 29 8.21 -3.50 6.69
CA LYS A 29 8.66 -3.79 8.06
C LYS A 29 7.54 -3.75 9.11
N GLN A 30 6.51 -2.97 8.86
CA GLN A 30 5.31 -2.86 9.70
C GLN A 30 4.20 -3.83 9.25
N GLY A 31 4.44 -4.59 8.16
CA GLY A 31 3.48 -5.45 7.53
C GLY A 31 2.33 -4.70 6.83
N MET A 32 2.46 -3.41 6.55
CA MET A 32 1.40 -2.56 6.00
C MET A 32 1.25 -2.68 4.47
N VAL A 33 1.67 -3.82 3.91
CA VAL A 33 1.68 -4.12 2.48
C VAL A 33 0.67 -5.24 2.19
N GLY A 34 -0.28 -4.97 1.30
CA GLY A 34 -1.14 -5.97 0.69
C GLY A 34 -0.66 -6.29 -0.71
N VAL A 35 -0.45 -7.57 -1.02
CA VAL A 35 -0.11 -8.03 -2.37
C VAL A 35 -1.18 -9.02 -2.82
N VAL A 36 -1.72 -8.80 -4.02
CA VAL A 36 -2.63 -9.75 -4.67
C VAL A 36 -1.90 -10.36 -5.84
N GLU A 37 -1.87 -11.69 -5.87
CA GLU A 37 -1.31 -12.48 -6.96
C GLU A 37 -2.42 -13.15 -7.77
N ASP A 38 -2.19 -13.31 -9.07
CA ASP A 38 -2.95 -14.19 -9.94
C ASP A 38 -2.02 -15.25 -10.55
N LYS A 39 -2.55 -16.06 -11.48
CA LYS A 39 -1.80 -17.11 -12.17
C LYS A 39 -0.57 -16.61 -12.95
N ASP A 40 -0.51 -15.32 -13.27
CA ASP A 40 0.54 -14.67 -14.06
C ASP A 40 1.52 -13.87 -13.17
N GLY A 41 1.31 -13.84 -11.84
CA GLY A 41 2.16 -13.18 -10.85
C GLY A 41 1.43 -12.06 -10.10
N ILE A 42 2.14 -10.99 -9.71
CA ILE A 42 1.55 -9.87 -8.97
C ILE A 42 0.51 -9.16 -9.85
N ALA A 43 -0.74 -9.16 -9.38
CA ALA A 43 -1.87 -8.50 -10.02
C ALA A 43 -2.24 -7.17 -9.35
N GLY A 44 -1.76 -6.91 -8.14
CA GLY A 44 -1.92 -5.63 -7.48
C GLY A 44 -1.18 -5.50 -6.16
N VAL A 45 -0.92 -4.27 -5.77
CA VAL A 45 -0.25 -3.90 -4.52
C VAL A 45 -1.00 -2.75 -3.87
N ALA A 46 -1.18 -2.82 -2.55
CA ALA A 46 -1.67 -1.71 -1.74
C ALA A 46 -0.77 -1.48 -0.52
N LEU A 47 -0.68 -0.21 -0.15
CA LEU A 47 0.05 0.26 1.01
C LEU A 47 -0.92 1.11 1.82
N ALA A 48 -1.17 0.70 3.06
CA ALA A 48 -2.05 1.46 3.94
C ALA A 48 -1.67 1.28 5.40
N ARG A 49 -1.94 2.33 6.18
CA ARG A 49 -1.52 2.46 7.57
C ARG A 49 -2.65 3.04 8.40
N CYS A 50 -2.69 2.65 9.66
CA CYS A 50 -3.59 3.29 10.62
C CYS A 50 -3.02 4.61 11.11
N ILE A 51 -3.88 5.61 11.24
CA ILE A 51 -3.61 6.92 11.82
C ILE A 51 -4.71 7.27 12.84
N LYS A 52 -4.39 8.12 13.81
CA LYS A 52 -5.38 8.59 14.79
C LYS A 52 -6.36 9.55 14.13
N ASP A 53 -7.55 9.67 14.72
CA ASP A 53 -8.50 10.68 14.28
C ASP A 53 -7.93 12.11 14.37
N GLY A 54 -8.17 12.89 13.31
CA GLY A 54 -7.60 14.22 13.14
C GLY A 54 -6.08 14.28 12.91
N GLN A 55 -5.36 13.15 12.90
CA GLN A 55 -3.92 13.12 12.64
C GLN A 55 -3.63 13.35 11.15
N LYS A 56 -2.63 14.17 10.85
CA LYS A 56 -2.15 14.36 9.48
C LYS A 56 -1.40 13.12 9.01
N ALA A 57 -1.69 12.68 7.79
CA ALA A 57 -1.02 11.56 7.13
C ALA A 57 0.37 11.95 6.57
N ASP A 58 1.27 12.47 7.43
CA ASP A 58 2.66 12.75 7.03
C ASP A 58 3.45 11.45 6.82
N HIS A 59 4.57 11.49 6.10
CA HIS A 59 5.38 10.29 5.84
C HIS A 59 5.81 9.58 7.14
N TYR A 60 5.80 8.25 7.12
CA TYR A 60 6.27 7.40 8.22
C TYR A 60 5.48 7.49 9.53
N VAL A 61 4.25 8.00 9.47
CA VAL A 61 3.33 8.07 10.61
C VAL A 61 2.42 6.84 10.61
N HIS A 62 2.48 6.03 11.66
CA HIS A 62 1.56 4.91 11.85
C HIS A 62 1.19 4.82 13.33
N SER A 63 -0.07 4.48 13.60
CA SER A 63 -0.60 4.21 14.93
C SER A 63 -1.34 2.88 14.88
N GLU A 64 -0.83 1.85 15.56
CA GLU A 64 -1.50 0.54 15.63
C GLU A 64 -2.90 0.64 16.25
N ASP A 65 -3.10 1.59 17.16
CA ASP A 65 -4.39 1.95 17.80
C ASP A 65 -5.18 3.02 17.02
N GLY A 66 -4.76 3.35 15.81
CA GLY A 66 -5.39 4.36 14.97
C GLY A 66 -6.79 3.94 14.51
N GLN A 67 -7.74 4.86 14.53
CA GLN A 67 -9.14 4.60 14.18
C GLN A 67 -9.40 4.70 12.67
N ASN A 68 -8.46 5.28 11.92
CA ASN A 68 -8.61 5.54 10.49
C ASN A 68 -7.54 4.81 9.70
N VAL A 69 -7.95 4.11 8.63
CA VAL A 69 -7.03 3.52 7.65
C VAL A 69 -6.77 4.55 6.55
N PHE A 70 -5.52 4.98 6.43
CA PHE A 70 -5.07 5.83 5.34
C PHE A 70 -4.41 4.96 4.26
N VAL A 71 -4.94 5.02 3.05
CA VAL A 71 -4.42 4.29 1.89
C VAL A 71 -3.49 5.20 1.11
N ASP A 72 -2.19 4.92 1.18
CA ASP A 72 -1.18 5.71 0.49
C ASP A 72 -1.08 5.35 -0.99
N LEU A 73 -1.20 4.06 -1.30
CA LEU A 73 -1.05 3.57 -2.66
C LEU A 73 -1.97 2.38 -2.90
N THR A 74 -2.60 2.36 -4.07
CA THR A 74 -3.21 1.15 -4.60
C THR A 74 -3.03 1.09 -6.10
N ILE A 75 -2.43 0.01 -6.57
CA ILE A 75 -2.14 -0.22 -7.99
C ILE A 75 -2.69 -1.59 -8.36
N SER A 76 -3.30 -1.67 -9.53
CA SER A 76 -3.58 -2.96 -10.12
C SER A 76 -3.69 -2.95 -11.65
N SER A 77 -3.22 -4.04 -12.25
CA SER A 77 -3.36 -4.38 -13.67
C SER A 77 -4.75 -4.96 -14.04
N LYS A 78 -5.63 -5.27 -13.07
CA LYS A 78 -6.95 -5.90 -13.31
C LYS A 78 -8.14 -4.97 -12.96
N GLY A 79 -7.90 -3.69 -12.77
CA GLY A 79 -8.94 -2.68 -12.53
C GLY A 79 -9.64 -2.81 -11.16
N ALA A 80 -10.94 -2.54 -11.11
CA ALA A 80 -11.67 -2.37 -9.85
C ALA A 80 -11.77 -3.62 -8.95
N LYS A 81 -11.61 -4.84 -9.49
CA LYS A 81 -11.75 -6.08 -8.71
C LYS A 81 -10.63 -6.28 -7.70
N SER A 82 -9.40 -6.08 -8.15
CA SER A 82 -8.18 -6.15 -7.36
C SER A 82 -8.06 -4.98 -6.38
N LEU A 83 -8.53 -3.78 -6.75
CA LEU A 83 -8.71 -2.68 -5.80
C LEU A 83 -9.60 -3.10 -4.63
N ARG A 84 -10.72 -3.78 -4.92
CA ARG A 84 -11.64 -4.27 -3.89
C ARG A 84 -11.02 -5.36 -3.03
N CYS A 85 -10.26 -6.30 -3.60
CA CYS A 85 -9.53 -7.30 -2.82
C CYS A 85 -8.48 -6.67 -1.90
N LEU A 86 -7.77 -5.64 -2.37
CA LEU A 86 -6.78 -4.94 -1.57
C LEU A 86 -7.43 -4.14 -0.43
N LEU A 87 -8.55 -3.47 -0.68
CA LEU A 87 -9.33 -2.81 0.38
C LEU A 87 -9.90 -3.81 1.39
N LEU A 88 -10.29 -5.01 0.95
CA LEU A 88 -10.72 -6.09 1.85
C LEU A 88 -9.57 -6.63 2.70
N LEU A 89 -8.38 -6.82 2.13
CA LEU A 89 -7.19 -7.23 2.89
C LEU A 89 -6.81 -6.20 3.95
N LEU A 90 -6.96 -4.90 3.64
CA LEU A 90 -6.74 -3.83 4.59
C LEU A 90 -7.82 -3.82 5.68
N TRP A 91 -9.08 -4.05 5.33
CA TRP A 91 -10.19 -4.16 6.28
C TRP A 91 -10.09 -5.38 7.20
N GLU A 92 -9.60 -6.52 6.72
CA GLU A 92 -9.43 -7.71 7.55
C GLU A 92 -8.25 -7.58 8.53
N ARG A 93 -7.31 -6.70 8.22
CA ARG A 93 -6.07 -6.52 8.99
C ARG A 93 -6.16 -5.45 10.08
N PHE A 94 -6.98 -4.43 9.89
CA PHE A 94 -7.12 -3.25 10.76
C PHE A 94 -8.56 -3.08 11.23
#